data_AF-A0A3B8PW96-F1
#
_entry.id   AF-A0A3B8PW96-F1
#
_cell.length_a   1.000
_cell.length_b   1.000
_cell.length_c   1.000
_cell.angle_alpha   90.00
_cell.angle_beta   90.00
_cell.angle_gamma   90.00
#
_symmetry.space_group_name_H-M   'P 1'
#
loop_
_entity.id
_entity.type
_entity.pdbx_description
1 polymer ?
#
loop_
_entity_poly.entity_id
_entity_poly.type
_entity_poly.pdbx_seq_one_letter_code
_entity_poly.pdbx_strand_id
1 'polypeptide(L)' 'MKGHLLDTNVLIALLWPSHAQHERAVKWFTRHRAKGWATCPLTETGFVRIVS' A
#
# COMPACT_ATOMS: atom_id res chain seq x y z
N MET A 1 -14.48 -10.67 -10.16
CA MET A 1 -14.48 -9.58 -9.15
C MET A 1 -13.26 -8.68 -9.42
N LYS A 2 -13.39 -7.35 -9.36
CA LYS A 2 -12.25 -6.42 -9.58
C LYS A 2 -11.73 -5.94 -8.22
N GLY A 3 -10.46 -6.24 -7.91
CA GLY A 3 -9.77 -5.77 -6.72
C GLY A 3 -8.74 -4.68 -7.03
N HIS A 4 -8.04 -4.19 -6.00
CA HIS A 4 -6.95 -3.21 -6.15
C HIS A 4 -5.59 -3.89 -6.10
N LEU A 5 -4.74 -3.68 -7.11
CA LEU A 5 -3.32 -4.03 -7.02
C LEU A 5 -2.56 -2.87 -6.36
N LEU A 6 -1.92 -3.12 -5.22
CA LEU A 6 -1.23 -2.07 -4.48
C LEU A 6 0.13 -1.76 -5.10
N ASP A 7 0.47 -0.48 -5.11
CA ASP A 7 1.79 0.02 -5.49
C ASP A 7 2.73 0.14 -4.29
N THR A 8 4.03 0.18 -4.55
CA THR A 8 5.09 0.37 -3.54
C THR A 8 4.81 1.60 -2.68
N ASN A 9 4.45 2.73 -3.29
CA ASN A 9 4.20 3.95 -2.53
C ASN A 9 2.99 3.82 -1.59
N VAL A 10 1.99 3.01 -1.95
CA VAL A 10 0.86 2.74 -1.06
C VAL A 10 1.32 1.92 0.14
N LEU A 11 2.17 0.91 -0.05
CA LEU A 11 2.73 0.13 1.06
C LEU A 11 3.59 0.99 1.99
N ILE A 12 4.46 1.84 1.43
CA ILE A 12 5.28 2.78 2.20
C ILE A 12 4.40 3.76 2.98
N ALA A 13 3.41 4.38 2.32
CA ALA A 13 2.50 5.29 2.99
C ALA A 13 1.67 4.61 4.09
N LEU A 14 1.26 3.34 3.90
CA LEU A 14 0.50 2.59 4.91
C LEU A 14 1.34 2.22 6.14
N LEU A 15 2.62 1.92 5.96
CA LEU A 15 3.47 1.33 7.00
C LEU A 15 4.44 2.33 7.65
N TRP A 16 4.50 3.57 7.15
CA TRP A 16 5.39 4.61 7.67
C TRP A 16 4.59 5.84 8.15
N PRO A 17 4.38 6.01 9.48
CA PRO A 17 3.54 7.09 10.02
C PRO A 17 4.00 8.51 9.66
N SER A 18 5.30 8.74 9.50
CA SER A 18 5.84 10.04 9.10
C SER A 18 5.76 10.33 7.60
N HIS A 19 5.24 9.41 6.79
CA HIS A 19 5.03 9.64 5.36
C HIS A 19 3.91 10.68 5.15
N ALA A 20 4.13 11.67 4.30
CA ALA A 20 3.20 12.81 4.12
C ALA A 20 1.76 12.38 3.75
N GLN A 21 1.59 11.22 3.14
CA GLN A 21 0.30 10.66 2.73
C GLN A 21 -0.21 9.52 3.64
N HIS A 22 0.38 9.30 4.82
CA HIS A 22 0.00 8.19 5.72
C HIS A 22 -1.51 8.15 6.00
N GLU A 23 -2.05 9.26 6.52
CA GLU A 23 -3.49 9.40 6.83
C GLU A 23 -4.38 9.15 5.60
N ARG A 24 -3.97 9.67 4.43
CA ARG A 24 -4.73 9.49 3.19
C ARG A 24 -4.73 8.02 2.76
N ALA A 25 -3.58 7.34 2.85
CA ALA A 25 -3.44 5.93 2.51
C ALA A 25 -4.26 5.04 3.46
N VAL A 26 -4.15 5.24 4.77
CA VAL A 26 -4.90 4.50 5.80
C VAL A 26 -6.42 4.66 5.60
N LYS A 27 -6.87 5.91 5.38
CA LYS A 27 -8.30 6.21 5.13
C LYS A 27 -8.80 5.54 3.85
N TRP A 28 -8.03 5.58 2.77
CA TRP A 28 -8.40 4.92 1.52
C TRP A 28 -8.44 3.40 1.69
N PHE A 29 -7.39 2.81 2.26
CA PHE A 29 -7.25 1.35 2.40
C PHE A 29 -8.35 0.77 3.30
N THR A 30 -8.65 1.44 4.42
CA THR A 30 -9.73 1.02 5.33
C THR A 30 -11.09 0.98 4.64
N ARG A 31 -11.37 1.92 3.72
CA ARG A 31 -12.62 1.99 2.96
C ARG A 31 -12.72 0.95 1.84
N HIS A 32 -11.61 0.48 1.30
CA HIS A 32 -11.59 -0.31 0.05
C HIS A 32 -11.11 -1.76 0.22
N ARG A 33 -10.39 -2.10 1.30
CA ARG A 33 -9.81 -3.44 1.50
C ARG A 33 -10.81 -4.59 1.39
N ALA A 34 -12.07 -4.36 1.76
CA ALA A 34 -13.15 -5.35 1.67
C ALA A 34 -13.52 -5.74 0.23
N LYS A 35 -13.19 -4.91 -0.79
CA LYS A 35 -13.41 -5.23 -2.21
C LYS A 35 -12.34 -6.16 -2.79
N GLY A 36 -11.36 -6.57 -1.98
CA GLY A 36 -10.21 -7.36 -2.39
C GLY A 36 -9.05 -6.48 -2.85
N TRP A 37 -7.85 -6.90 -2.48
CA TRP A 37 -6.60 -6.28 -2.88
C TRP A 37 -5.50 -7.33 -2.99
N ALA A 38 -4.44 -6.99 -3.70
CA ALA A 38 -3.27 -7.83 -3.87
C ALA A 38 -2.01 -6.98 -4.01
N THR A 39 -0.86 -7.64 -3.92
CA THR A 39 0.47 -7.13 -4.28
C THR A 39 1.01 -7.96 -5.46
N CYS A 40 2.23 -7.68 -5.89
CA CYS A 40 2.97 -8.51 -6.84
C CYS A 40 4.46 -8.51 -6.47
N PRO A 41 5.26 -9.46 -7.02
CA PRO A 41 6.70 -9.55 -6.71
C PRO A 41 7.47 -8.25 -6.95
N LEU A 42 7.07 -7.47 -7.95
CA LEU A 42 7.70 -6.17 -8.23
C LEU A 42 7.41 -5.14 -7.12
N THR A 43 6.15 -5.02 -6.69
CA THR A 43 5.75 -4.15 -5.57
C THR A 43 6.44 -4.56 -4.27
N GLU A 44 6.48 -5.87 -3.97
CA GLU A 44 7.09 -6.41 -2.77
C GLU A 44 8.60 -6.16 -2.74
N THR A 45 9.28 -6.43 -3.86
CA THR A 45 10.72 -6.12 -4.01
C THR A 45 10.98 -4.63 -3.87
N GLY A 46 10.14 -3.79 -4.48
CA GLY A 46 10.22 -2.33 -4.37
C GLY A 46 10.13 -1.84 -2.93
N PHE A 47 9.18 -2.38 -2.17
CA PHE A 47 8.99 -2.06 -0.75
C PHE A 47 10.22 -2.47 0.08
N VAL A 48 10.70 -3.71 -0.04
CA VAL A 48 11.85 -4.22 0.73
C VAL A 48 13.09 -3.36 0.52
N ARG A 49 13.38 -2.93 -0.72
CA ARG A 49 14.53 -2.06 -1.03
C ARG A 49 14.49 -0.69 -0.36
N ILE A 50 13.31 -0.18 -0.02
CA ILE A 50 13.17 1.14 0.62
C ILE A 50 13.29 1.01 2.14
N VAL A 51 12.87 -0.11 2.73
CA VAL A 51 12.82 -0.32 4.18
C VAL A 51 14.03 -1.06 4.77
N SER A 52 14.94 -1.58 3.93
CA SER A 52 16.19 -2.25 4.33
C SER A 52 17.37 -1.30 4.19
#